data_AF-A0A2L2U3S4-F1
#
_entry.id   AF-A0A2L2U3S4-F1
#
_cell.length_a   1.000
_cell.length_b   1.000
_cell.length_c   1.000
_cell.angle_alpha   90.00
_cell.angle_beta   90.00
_cell.angle_gamma   90.00
#
_symmetry.space_group_name_H-M   'P 1'
#
loop_
_entity.id
_entity.type
_entity.pdbx_description
1 polymer ?
#
loop_
_entity_poly.entity_id
_entity_poly.type
_entity_poly.pdbx_seq_one_letter_code
_entity_poly.pdbx_strand_id
1 'polypeptide(L)'
;MAIYIAPLIFQSQDITISDWITVLTLCLAPLIAHVLIGAPSPTYLSLSRPPWHERVCHYNPTSILWRYAMITDRRIRAKNWDRIDLAATNALFWTDEGWDGTEEIIQYSRPRCVQLPDDDRVTFLSRDAFKTLIITVQGLQAIILLVGNQIDPSAPGFTVFMGVDIIFFPVALFGLLRLCSCFWLTDEFSFASMEDVPLGTPQMIECSTASFELLTTNPSLSGPQRYHNPSFWGSRIFRVAYVLAQFALIALALSFVVTNGGHSYFYTFTTFAVILFYLFVVCASALMTIWYFGIKSSRSTVLPCISSVWYKFYTGLVLGCGIALIVIACIETRKTPCGKFTSGTGWQGDAVTCMGSSFDKTEMRAVVDGPYNGTAWHGFMHAKNSSFVQAEYVDEHHNSFNFTRMCFSSMYGI
;
A
#
# COMPACT_ATOMS: atom_id res chain seq x y z
N MET A 1 -9.89 -28.54 11.53
CA MET A 1 -8.99 -27.97 10.50
C MET A 1 -8.18 -26.90 11.19
N ALA A 2 -6.85 -27.06 11.24
CA ALA A 2 -6.01 -26.24 12.10
C ALA A 2 -5.10 -25.36 11.25
N ILE A 3 -5.12 -24.06 11.55
CA ILE A 3 -4.07 -23.14 11.12
C ILE A 3 -2.93 -23.35 12.10
N TYR A 4 -1.78 -23.80 11.60
CA TYR A 4 -0.58 -23.95 12.42
C TYR A 4 0.26 -22.69 12.26
N ILE A 5 0.36 -21.93 13.35
CA ILE A 5 1.20 -20.73 13.42
C ILE A 5 2.50 -21.16 14.09
N ALA A 6 3.60 -21.06 13.37
CA ALA A 6 4.92 -21.29 13.95
C ALA A 6 5.19 -20.23 15.03
N PRO A 7 5.83 -20.59 16.16
CA PRO A 7 6.24 -19.61 17.15
C PRO A 7 7.24 -18.64 16.53
N LEU A 8 7.36 -17.44 17.12
CA LEU A 8 8.38 -16.48 16.70
C LEU A 8 9.77 -17.07 16.96
N ILE A 9 10.55 -17.26 15.90
CA ILE A 9 11.91 -17.81 15.96
C ILE A 9 12.89 -16.72 15.54
N PHE A 10 13.91 -16.50 16.37
CA PHE A 10 14.99 -15.56 16.07
C PHE A 10 15.98 -16.19 15.08
N GLN A 11 16.01 -15.69 13.84
CA GLN A 11 16.82 -16.27 12.74
C GLN A 11 17.72 -15.23 12.04
N SER A 12 17.75 -14.00 12.52
CA SER A 12 18.34 -12.85 11.83
C SER A 12 19.87 -12.71 11.98
N GLN A 13 20.56 -13.76 12.43
CA GLN A 13 21.97 -13.72 12.86
C GLN A 13 22.96 -13.62 11.69
N ASP A 14 22.61 -14.18 10.53
CA ASP A 14 23.49 -14.31 9.37
C ASP A 14 23.34 -13.18 8.33
N ILE A 15 22.66 -12.09 8.66
CA ILE A 15 22.36 -11.00 7.72
C ILE A 15 23.40 -9.88 7.88
N THR A 16 24.10 -9.55 6.78
CA THR A 16 25.08 -8.47 6.79
C THR A 16 24.41 -7.09 6.86
N ILE A 17 25.11 -6.06 7.33
CA ILE A 17 24.59 -4.68 7.38
C ILE A 17 24.17 -4.19 5.98
N SER A 18 24.93 -4.54 4.94
CA SER A 18 24.58 -4.19 3.55
C SER A 18 23.28 -4.84 3.10
N ASP A 19 23.04 -6.09 3.50
CA ASP A 19 21.80 -6.79 3.23
C ASP A 19 20.63 -6.11 3.97
N TRP A 20 20.82 -5.70 5.22
CA TRP A 20 19.80 -4.96 5.99
C TRP A 20 19.37 -3.66 5.32
N ILE A 21 20.32 -2.85 4.84
CA ILE A 21 20.01 -1.61 4.13
C ILE A 21 19.17 -1.91 2.88
N THR A 22 19.55 -2.95 2.13
CA THR A 22 18.86 -3.34 0.90
C THR A 22 17.43 -3.81 1.20
N VAL A 23 17.26 -4.70 2.17
CA VAL A 23 15.97 -5.29 2.55
C VAL A 23 15.02 -4.24 3.13
N LEU A 24 15.52 -3.36 3.99
CA LEU A 24 14.72 -2.26 4.55
C LEU A 24 14.33 -1.25 3.46
N THR A 25 15.20 -0.99 2.48
CA THR A 25 14.87 -0.13 1.35
C THR A 25 13.75 -0.73 0.49
N LEU A 26 13.83 -2.02 0.17
CA LEU A 26 12.80 -2.74 -0.58
C LEU A 26 11.47 -2.78 0.19
N CYS A 27 11.53 -3.03 1.49
CA CYS A 27 10.39 -3.02 2.40
C CYS A 27 9.69 -1.65 2.43
N LEU A 28 10.46 -0.56 2.61
CA LEU A 28 9.90 0.77 2.78
C LEU A 28 9.50 1.43 1.46
N ALA A 29 10.04 1.01 0.32
CA ALA A 29 9.78 1.65 -0.96
C ALA A 29 8.28 1.71 -1.32
N PRO A 30 7.48 0.63 -1.23
CA PRO A 30 6.03 0.69 -1.46
C PRO A 30 5.31 1.60 -0.47
N LEU A 31 5.71 1.57 0.81
CA LEU A 31 5.11 2.41 1.87
C LEU A 31 5.38 3.89 1.60
N ILE A 32 6.64 4.25 1.34
CA ILE A 32 7.08 5.61 1.04
C ILE A 32 6.39 6.12 -0.23
N ALA A 33 6.36 5.31 -1.30
CA ALA A 33 5.66 5.67 -2.54
C ALA A 33 4.18 5.94 -2.29
N HIS A 34 3.51 5.12 -1.47
CA HIS A 34 2.09 5.31 -1.20
C HIS A 34 1.80 6.51 -0.29
N VAL A 35 2.65 6.76 0.71
CA VAL A 35 2.48 7.82 1.71
C VAL A 35 2.91 9.19 1.16
N LEU A 36 4.13 9.30 0.60
CA LEU A 36 4.67 10.57 0.10
C LEU A 36 3.89 11.07 -1.12
N ILE A 37 3.45 10.16 -1.99
CA ILE A 37 2.69 10.52 -3.19
C ILE A 37 1.19 10.62 -2.87
N GLY A 38 0.72 10.04 -1.76
CA GLY A 38 -0.69 10.04 -1.39
C GLY A 38 -1.15 11.26 -0.61
N ALA A 39 -0.28 11.88 0.18
CA ALA A 39 -0.59 13.07 0.96
C ALA A 39 -0.05 14.33 0.24
N PRO A 40 -0.92 15.30 -0.12
CA PRO A 40 -0.49 16.52 -0.77
C PRO A 40 0.07 17.51 0.24
N SER A 41 0.75 18.54 -0.26
CA SER A 41 1.20 19.65 0.57
C SER A 41 0.00 20.45 1.12
N PRO A 42 -0.03 20.76 2.43
CA PRO A 42 -1.09 21.55 3.02
C PRO A 42 -0.94 23.04 2.70
N THR A 43 -2.08 23.68 2.41
CA THR A 43 -2.22 25.13 2.23
C THR A 43 -2.85 25.73 3.49
N TYR A 44 -2.25 26.78 4.04
CA TYR A 44 -2.72 27.43 5.25
C TYR A 44 -3.56 28.66 4.91
N LEU A 45 -4.87 28.58 5.16
CA LEU A 45 -5.81 29.70 4.99
C LEU A 45 -6.11 30.41 6.32
N SER A 46 -5.54 29.92 7.41
CA SER A 46 -5.55 30.50 8.76
C SER A 46 -4.13 30.93 9.15
N LEU A 47 -4.03 31.90 10.06
CA LEU A 47 -2.77 32.26 10.73
C LEU A 47 -2.29 31.16 11.68
N SER A 48 -3.19 30.28 12.13
CA SER A 48 -2.84 29.14 12.97
C SER A 48 -2.33 27.99 12.12
N ARG A 49 -1.22 27.36 12.53
CA ARG A 49 -0.70 26.17 11.87
C ARG A 49 -1.25 24.91 12.54
N PRO A 50 -1.57 23.85 11.77
CA PRO A 50 -1.99 22.59 12.35
C PRO A 50 -0.85 21.98 13.15
N PRO A 51 -1.09 21.53 14.39
CA PRO A 51 -0.10 20.78 15.16
C PRO A 51 0.26 19.48 14.44
N TRP A 52 1.45 18.94 14.73
CA TRP A 52 2.02 17.80 14.00
C TRP A 52 1.08 16.58 13.99
N HIS A 53 0.36 16.33 15.09
CA HIS A 53 -0.55 15.20 15.22
C HIS A 53 -1.78 15.30 14.30
N GLU A 54 -2.16 16.49 13.83
CA GLU A 54 -3.21 16.69 12.81
C GLU A 54 -2.71 16.36 11.41
N ARG A 55 -1.40 16.54 11.17
CA ARG A 55 -0.78 16.24 9.87
C ARG A 55 -0.59 14.74 9.69
N VAL A 56 -0.22 14.04 10.76
CA VAL A 56 0.03 12.59 10.73
C VAL A 56 -1.19 11.80 10.26
N CYS A 57 -2.41 12.27 10.56
CA CYS A 57 -3.66 11.65 10.12
C CYS A 57 -3.83 11.59 8.59
N HIS A 58 -3.20 12.47 7.82
CA HIS A 58 -3.25 12.46 6.35
C HIS A 58 -2.35 11.40 5.72
N TYR A 59 -1.32 10.95 6.44
CA TYR A 59 -0.44 9.87 6.01
C TYR A 59 -1.02 8.48 6.27
N ASN A 60 -2.19 8.40 6.91
CA ASN A 60 -2.90 7.14 7.13
C ASN A 60 -3.38 6.57 5.78
N PRO A 61 -3.10 5.30 5.44
CA PRO A 61 -3.58 4.67 4.21
C PRO A 61 -5.09 4.81 3.99
N THR A 62 -5.88 4.76 5.06
CA THR A 62 -7.33 4.98 4.99
C THR A 62 -7.70 6.39 4.52
N SER A 63 -7.01 7.43 5.03
CA SER A 63 -7.22 8.82 4.59
C SER A 63 -6.85 9.00 3.12
N ILE A 64 -5.75 8.38 2.69
CA ILE A 64 -5.25 8.44 1.33
C ILE A 64 -6.25 7.79 0.35
N LEU A 65 -6.73 6.59 0.67
CA LEU A 65 -7.76 5.89 -0.11
C LEU A 65 -9.05 6.71 -0.20
N TRP A 66 -9.51 7.25 0.93
CA TRP A 66 -10.68 8.13 0.99
C TRP A 66 -10.54 9.32 0.04
N ARG A 67 -9.37 9.98 0.06
CA ARG A 67 -9.08 11.12 -0.81
C ARG A 67 -9.20 10.75 -2.28
N TYR A 68 -8.56 9.66 -2.73
CA TYR A 68 -8.65 9.21 -4.13
C TYR A 68 -10.10 9.00 -4.56
N ALA A 69 -10.89 8.32 -3.73
CA ALA A 69 -12.29 8.08 -4.01
C ALA A 69 -13.11 9.38 -4.11
N MET A 70 -12.89 10.32 -3.19
CA MET A 70 -13.63 11.59 -3.16
C MET A 70 -13.27 12.53 -4.30
N ILE A 71 -12.01 12.54 -4.76
CA ILE A 71 -11.61 13.32 -5.94
C ILE A 71 -12.35 12.82 -7.18
N THR A 72 -12.38 11.51 -7.41
CA THR A 72 -13.11 10.91 -8.54
C THR A 72 -14.61 11.13 -8.42
N ASP A 73 -15.21 10.93 -7.23
CA ASP A 73 -16.64 11.17 -6.99
C ASP A 73 -17.02 12.63 -7.28
N ARG A 74 -16.20 13.59 -6.81
CA ARG A 74 -16.42 15.01 -7.09
C ARG A 74 -16.35 15.33 -8.57
N ARG A 75 -15.39 14.74 -9.30
CA ARG A 75 -15.29 14.92 -10.75
C ARG A 75 -16.54 14.40 -11.48
N ILE A 76 -17.01 13.21 -11.12
CA ILE A 76 -18.22 12.60 -11.71
C ILE A 76 -19.44 13.49 -11.48
N ARG A 77 -19.50 14.18 -10.34
CA ARG A 77 -20.60 15.10 -10.01
C ARG A 77 -20.43 16.50 -10.60
N ALA A 78 -19.25 16.90 -11.05
CA ALA A 78 -19.04 18.24 -11.59
C ALA A 78 -19.73 18.42 -12.94
N LYS A 79 -20.60 19.44 -13.04
CA LYS A 79 -21.24 19.83 -14.32
C LYS A 79 -20.24 20.51 -15.25
N ASN A 80 -19.49 21.44 -14.68
CA ASN A 80 -18.36 22.12 -15.31
C ASN A 80 -17.13 21.84 -14.44
N TRP A 81 -16.02 21.45 -15.07
CA TRP A 81 -14.78 21.12 -14.39
C TRP A 81 -13.67 21.98 -14.98
N ASP A 82 -13.21 22.94 -14.18
CA ASP A 82 -12.18 23.88 -14.58
C ASP A 82 -10.86 23.61 -13.83
N ARG A 83 -9.74 24.15 -14.32
CA ARG A 83 -8.40 24.09 -13.68
C ARG A 83 -8.40 24.43 -12.19
N ILE A 84 -9.23 25.39 -11.80
CA ILE A 84 -9.37 25.81 -10.40
C ILE A 84 -10.02 24.71 -9.56
N ASP A 85 -11.04 24.05 -10.10
CA ASP A 85 -11.70 22.94 -9.39
C ASP A 85 -10.74 21.75 -9.25
N LEU A 86 -9.90 21.52 -10.27
CA LEU A 86 -8.82 20.54 -10.22
C LEU A 86 -7.80 20.88 -9.12
N ALA A 87 -7.27 22.09 -9.09
CA ALA A 87 -6.29 22.53 -8.09
C ALA A 87 -6.86 22.48 -6.66
N ALA A 88 -8.03 23.09 -6.44
CA ALA A 88 -8.65 23.17 -5.11
C ALA A 88 -9.12 21.81 -4.59
N THR A 89 -9.50 20.88 -5.47
CA THR A 89 -9.86 19.51 -5.08
C THR A 89 -8.64 18.67 -4.65
N ASN A 90 -7.46 18.98 -5.20
CA ASN A 90 -6.21 18.32 -4.81
C ASN A 90 -5.53 18.96 -3.60
N ALA A 91 -5.75 20.25 -3.34
CA ALA A 91 -5.22 20.94 -2.17
C ALA A 91 -5.81 20.43 -0.85
N LEU A 92 -5.02 20.51 0.22
CA LEU A 92 -5.49 20.35 1.60
C LEU A 92 -5.54 21.72 2.26
N PHE A 93 -6.72 22.22 2.60
CA PHE A 93 -6.86 23.52 3.22
C PHE A 93 -6.97 23.39 4.74
N TRP A 94 -6.13 24.14 5.45
CA TRP A 94 -6.26 24.36 6.88
C TRP A 94 -6.93 25.72 7.13
N THR A 95 -8.09 25.70 7.80
CA THR A 95 -8.88 26.87 8.16
C THR A 95 -8.90 27.05 9.68
N ASP A 96 -9.54 28.11 10.17
CA ASP A 96 -9.72 28.35 11.61
C ASP A 96 -10.56 27.23 12.29
N GLU A 97 -11.36 26.51 11.51
CA GLU A 97 -12.18 25.38 11.97
C GLU A 97 -11.48 24.02 11.79
N GLY A 98 -10.26 24.01 11.24
CA GLY A 98 -9.44 22.81 11.04
C GLY A 98 -9.28 22.42 9.57
N TRP A 99 -9.18 21.12 9.30
CA TRP A 99 -9.04 20.63 7.92
C TRP A 99 -10.35 20.74 7.16
N ASP A 100 -10.35 21.51 6.07
CA ASP A 100 -11.49 21.65 5.18
C ASP A 100 -11.15 21.14 3.77
N GLY A 101 -12.05 20.32 3.24
CA GLY A 101 -12.01 19.79 1.89
C GLY A 101 -13.38 19.76 1.26
N THR A 102 -14.35 20.56 1.72
CA THR A 102 -15.71 20.60 1.18
C THR A 102 -15.75 21.17 -0.24
N GLU A 103 -16.95 21.33 -0.81
CA GLU A 103 -17.11 21.99 -2.11
C GLU A 103 -17.10 23.52 -1.96
N GLU A 104 -17.51 24.04 -0.79
CA GLU A 104 -17.52 25.48 -0.53
C GLU A 104 -16.10 26.07 -0.49
N ILE A 105 -15.11 25.30 -0.02
CA ILE A 105 -13.72 25.74 0.08
C ILE A 105 -13.10 26.10 -1.28
N ILE A 106 -13.62 25.54 -2.38
CA ILE A 106 -13.16 25.83 -3.74
C ILE A 106 -13.48 27.29 -4.10
N GLN A 107 -14.61 27.82 -3.64
CA GLN A 107 -14.98 29.22 -3.86
C GLN A 107 -14.20 30.16 -2.95
N TYR A 108 -13.99 29.74 -1.70
CA TYR A 108 -13.23 30.51 -0.72
C TYR A 108 -11.73 30.62 -1.04
N SER A 109 -11.13 29.58 -1.64
CA SER A 109 -9.70 29.53 -1.98
C SER A 109 -9.34 30.23 -3.30
N ARG A 110 -10.31 30.49 -4.19
CA ARG A 110 -10.11 31.13 -5.50
C ARG A 110 -9.24 32.38 -5.48
N PRO A 111 -9.49 33.38 -4.62
CA PRO A 111 -8.71 34.63 -4.63
C PRO A 111 -7.25 34.45 -4.23
N ARG A 112 -6.89 33.29 -3.65
CA ARG A 112 -5.55 32.97 -3.15
C ARG A 112 -4.78 32.02 -4.08
N CYS A 113 -5.32 31.68 -5.25
CA CYS A 113 -4.64 30.83 -6.21
C CYS A 113 -3.47 31.61 -6.86
N VAL A 114 -2.24 31.12 -6.69
CA VAL A 114 -1.02 31.74 -7.24
C VAL A 114 -0.61 31.07 -8.54
N GLN A 115 -0.74 29.74 -8.61
CA GLN A 115 -0.39 28.95 -9.78
C GLN A 115 -1.49 27.94 -10.07
N LEU A 116 -2.00 27.99 -11.29
CA LEU A 116 -2.95 27.01 -11.82
C LEU A 116 -2.21 25.93 -12.64
N PRO A 117 -2.76 24.71 -12.69
CA PRO A 117 -2.30 23.69 -13.62
C PRO A 117 -2.41 24.18 -15.08
N ASP A 118 -1.56 23.65 -15.97
CA ASP A 118 -1.54 24.03 -17.39
C ASP A 118 -2.82 23.61 -18.15
N ASP A 119 -3.54 22.60 -17.66
CA ASP A 119 -4.73 22.03 -18.30
C ASP A 119 -5.77 21.55 -17.26
N ASP A 120 -7.01 21.29 -17.71
CA ASP A 120 -8.13 20.79 -16.88
C ASP A 120 -7.98 19.30 -16.52
N ARG A 121 -6.96 18.64 -17.08
CA ARG A 121 -6.61 17.24 -16.88
C ARG A 121 -5.11 17.08 -16.76
N VAL A 122 -4.71 16.08 -15.99
CA VAL A 122 -3.31 15.66 -15.92
C VAL A 122 -2.93 15.08 -17.28
N THR A 123 -1.95 15.68 -17.96
CA THR A 123 -1.43 15.14 -19.22
C THR A 123 -0.79 13.78 -18.96
N PHE A 124 -0.97 12.84 -19.90
CA PHE A 124 -0.46 11.45 -19.77
C PHE A 124 1.07 11.36 -19.56
N LEU A 125 1.80 12.43 -19.90
CA LEU A 125 3.26 12.54 -19.80
C LEU A 125 3.73 13.45 -18.65
N SER A 126 2.84 13.82 -17.74
CA SER A 126 3.20 14.57 -16.53
C SER A 126 3.92 13.70 -15.49
N ARG A 127 4.63 14.36 -14.56
CA ARG A 127 5.30 13.68 -13.45
C ARG A 127 4.33 12.87 -12.59
N ASP A 128 3.10 13.37 -12.41
CA ASP A 128 2.09 12.73 -11.55
C ASP A 128 1.41 11.52 -12.21
N ALA A 129 1.24 11.56 -13.54
CA ALA A 129 0.82 10.40 -14.31
C ALA A 129 1.86 9.28 -14.23
N PHE A 130 3.16 9.62 -14.34
CA PHE A 130 4.25 8.64 -14.23
C PHE A 130 4.35 8.01 -12.83
N LYS A 131 4.25 8.82 -11.77
CA LYS A 131 4.17 8.32 -10.38
C LYS A 131 3.02 7.33 -10.20
N THR A 132 1.84 7.67 -10.73
CA THR A 132 0.66 6.81 -10.63
C THR A 132 0.82 5.54 -11.46
N LEU A 133 1.43 5.61 -12.65
CA LEU A 133 1.76 4.45 -13.47
C LEU A 133 2.64 3.45 -12.70
N ILE A 134 3.74 3.91 -12.09
CA ILE A 134 4.63 3.05 -11.28
C ILE A 134 3.84 2.33 -10.18
N ILE A 135 3.05 3.08 -9.40
CA ILE A 135 2.26 2.52 -8.31
C ILE A 135 1.24 1.50 -8.82
N THR A 136 0.61 1.74 -9.98
CA THR A 136 -0.38 0.82 -10.56
C THR A 136 0.26 -0.47 -11.08
N VAL A 137 1.45 -0.40 -11.68
CA VAL A 137 2.21 -1.58 -12.12
C VAL A 137 2.62 -2.42 -10.92
N GLN A 138 3.09 -1.79 -9.84
CA GLN A 138 3.39 -2.48 -8.57
C GLN A 138 2.13 -3.15 -8.00
N GLY A 139 0.98 -2.47 -8.02
CA GLY A 139 -0.29 -3.05 -7.57
C GLY A 139 -0.76 -4.23 -8.43
N LEU A 140 -0.58 -4.16 -9.75
CA LEU A 140 -0.93 -5.25 -10.66
C LEU A 140 -0.03 -6.47 -10.43
N GLN A 141 1.27 -6.25 -10.27
CA GLN A 141 2.21 -7.31 -9.89
C GLN A 141 1.78 -7.97 -8.57
N ALA A 142 1.34 -7.17 -7.60
CA ALA A 142 0.87 -7.70 -6.32
C ALA A 142 -0.38 -8.57 -6.45
N ILE A 143 -1.37 -8.17 -7.26
CA ILE A 143 -2.55 -9.01 -7.53
C ILE A 143 -2.14 -10.32 -8.18
N ILE A 144 -1.30 -10.29 -9.22
CA ILE A 144 -0.90 -11.49 -9.96
C ILE A 144 -0.22 -12.49 -9.03
N LEU A 145 0.68 -12.02 -8.15
CA LEU A 145 1.36 -12.89 -7.19
C LEU A 145 0.44 -13.44 -6.11
N LEU A 146 -0.46 -12.62 -5.56
CA LEU A 146 -1.37 -13.04 -4.49
C LEU A 146 -2.46 -13.99 -5.00
N VAL A 147 -3.06 -13.68 -6.15
CA VAL A 147 -4.10 -14.52 -6.78
C VAL A 147 -3.49 -15.78 -7.39
N GLY A 148 -2.29 -15.69 -7.97
CA GLY A 148 -1.57 -16.84 -8.50
C GLY A 148 -1.36 -17.94 -7.45
N ASN A 149 -1.00 -17.56 -6.23
CA ASN A 149 -0.85 -18.51 -5.11
C ASN A 149 -2.20 -19.15 -4.69
N GLN A 150 -3.33 -18.47 -4.89
CA GLN A 150 -4.66 -19.02 -4.57
C GLN A 150 -5.16 -20.00 -5.64
N ILE A 151 -4.80 -19.78 -6.91
CA ILE A 151 -5.24 -20.63 -8.04
C ILE A 151 -4.39 -21.90 -8.15
N ASP A 152 -3.08 -21.77 -7.97
CA ASP A 152 -2.15 -22.90 -8.02
C ASP A 152 -1.29 -22.93 -6.75
N PRO A 153 -1.63 -23.78 -5.76
CA PRO A 153 -0.84 -23.96 -4.55
C PRO A 153 0.57 -24.52 -4.82
N SER A 154 0.81 -25.06 -6.03
CA SER A 154 2.12 -25.56 -6.47
C SER A 154 2.96 -24.49 -7.19
N ALA A 155 2.36 -23.35 -7.54
CA ALA A 155 3.12 -22.19 -7.96
C ALA A 155 4.00 -21.72 -6.80
N PRO A 156 5.24 -21.25 -7.06
CA PRO A 156 6.16 -20.87 -6.02
C PRO A 156 5.58 -19.77 -5.14
N GLY A 157 5.11 -20.18 -3.96
CA GLY A 157 4.32 -19.36 -3.04
C GLY A 157 5.18 -18.29 -2.38
N PHE A 158 5.34 -17.17 -3.08
CA PHE A 158 6.00 -15.96 -2.58
C PHE A 158 5.38 -15.40 -1.28
N THR A 159 4.19 -15.86 -0.89
CA THR A 159 3.39 -15.26 0.19
C THR A 159 3.23 -16.13 1.44
N VAL A 160 3.74 -17.38 1.46
CA VAL A 160 3.62 -18.24 2.66
C VAL A 160 4.70 -17.89 3.69
N PHE A 161 5.90 -17.55 3.22
CA PHE A 161 7.06 -17.19 4.04
C PHE A 161 7.54 -15.77 3.73
N MET A 162 6.76 -14.77 4.15
CA MET A 162 7.05 -13.37 3.85
C MET A 162 8.30 -12.90 4.62
N GLY A 163 9.35 -12.50 3.90
CA GLY A 163 10.49 -11.78 4.46
C GLY A 163 10.17 -10.31 4.73
N VAL A 164 11.06 -9.61 5.44
CA VAL A 164 10.95 -8.15 5.70
C VAL A 164 10.77 -7.35 4.43
N ASP A 165 11.41 -7.75 3.34
CA ASP A 165 11.39 -7.08 2.03
C ASP A 165 9.99 -6.91 1.46
N ILE A 166 9.02 -7.75 1.85
CA ILE A 166 7.71 -7.83 1.23
C ILE A 166 6.53 -7.57 2.18
N ILE A 167 6.77 -7.20 3.45
CA ILE A 167 5.69 -6.95 4.41
C ILE A 167 4.79 -5.76 4.01
N PHE A 168 5.34 -4.74 3.34
CA PHE A 168 4.56 -3.62 2.80
C PHE A 168 4.10 -3.82 1.35
N PHE A 169 4.38 -4.97 0.76
CA PHE A 169 3.99 -5.27 -0.60
C PHE A 169 2.47 -5.19 -0.83
N PRO A 170 1.59 -5.64 0.10
CA PRO A 170 0.14 -5.49 -0.08
C PRO A 170 -0.34 -4.03 -0.11
N VAL A 171 0.42 -3.05 0.41
CA VAL A 171 0.10 -1.61 0.23
C VAL A 171 0.05 -1.25 -1.26
N ALA A 172 0.82 -1.92 -2.12
CA ALA A 172 0.78 -1.69 -3.56
C ALA A 172 -0.62 -1.94 -4.16
N LEU A 173 -1.44 -2.82 -3.57
CA LEU A 173 -2.83 -3.05 -3.99
C LEU A 173 -3.69 -1.81 -3.82
N PHE A 174 -3.45 -1.00 -2.79
CA PHE A 174 -4.12 0.29 -2.60
C PHE A 174 -3.80 1.25 -3.74
N GLY A 175 -2.66 1.06 -4.40
CA GLY A 175 -2.26 1.75 -5.62
C GLY A 175 -3.22 1.52 -6.80
N LEU A 176 -3.92 0.39 -6.86
CA LEU A 176 -4.91 0.16 -7.92
C LEU A 176 -6.17 1.01 -7.73
N LEU A 177 -6.56 1.24 -6.47
CA LEU A 177 -7.68 2.14 -6.15
C LEU A 177 -7.37 3.60 -6.48
N ARG A 178 -6.08 3.97 -6.54
CA ARG A 178 -5.60 5.29 -7.00
C ARG A 178 -5.81 5.50 -8.50
N LEU A 179 -5.89 4.43 -9.31
CA LEU A 179 -6.10 4.55 -10.75
C LEU A 179 -7.39 5.31 -11.08
N CYS A 180 -8.42 5.18 -10.24
CA CYS A 180 -9.68 5.90 -10.42
C CYS A 180 -9.52 7.43 -10.39
N SER A 181 -8.51 7.96 -9.70
CA SER A 181 -8.27 9.40 -9.57
C SER A 181 -7.09 9.90 -10.41
N CYS A 182 -6.39 9.03 -11.15
CA CYS A 182 -5.11 9.37 -11.77
C CYS A 182 -5.18 10.56 -12.74
N PHE A 183 -6.26 10.69 -13.50
CA PHE A 183 -6.47 11.78 -14.46
C PHE A 183 -6.73 13.15 -13.82
N TRP A 184 -7.04 13.15 -12.53
CA TRP A 184 -7.43 14.33 -11.77
C TRP A 184 -6.56 14.54 -10.54
N LEU A 185 -5.44 13.83 -10.43
CA LEU A 185 -4.50 13.96 -9.33
C LEU A 185 -3.25 14.73 -9.83
N THR A 186 -3.13 15.97 -9.40
CA THR A 186 -2.00 16.85 -9.76
C THR A 186 -1.42 17.46 -8.50
N ASP A 187 -0.11 17.68 -8.49
CA ASP A 187 0.61 18.48 -7.50
C ASP A 187 1.08 19.83 -8.10
N GLU A 188 0.70 20.15 -9.35
CA GLU A 188 1.13 21.33 -10.11
C GLU A 188 0.21 22.53 -9.86
N PHE A 189 0.06 22.92 -8.59
CA PHE A 189 -0.70 24.10 -8.19
C PHE A 189 -0.07 24.75 -6.95
N SER A 190 -0.34 26.04 -6.76
CA SER A 190 0.10 26.77 -5.57
C SER A 190 -0.95 27.77 -5.12
N PHE A 191 -1.16 27.83 -3.82
CA PHE A 191 -2.05 28.78 -3.15
C PHE A 191 -1.24 29.60 -2.15
N ALA A 192 -1.47 30.91 -2.12
CA ALA A 192 -0.84 31.81 -1.17
C ALA A 192 -1.31 31.49 0.26
N SER A 193 -0.36 31.35 1.18
CA SER A 193 -0.64 31.26 2.61
C SER A 193 -1.08 32.63 3.15
N MET A 194 -1.88 32.65 4.22
CA MET A 194 -2.17 33.88 4.96
C MET A 194 -0.89 34.58 5.46
N GLU A 195 0.17 33.82 5.72
CA GLU A 195 1.47 34.33 6.17
C GLU A 195 2.25 35.05 5.05
N ASP A 196 1.96 34.74 3.79
CA ASP A 196 2.64 35.33 2.62
C ASP A 196 2.08 36.71 2.24
N VAL A 197 1.01 37.15 2.92
CA VAL A 197 0.40 38.48 2.73
C VAL A 197 1.09 39.47 3.68
N PRO A 198 1.88 40.44 3.19
CA PRO A 198 2.55 41.39 4.06
C PRO A 198 1.55 42.20 4.87
N LEU A 199 1.69 42.19 6.20
CA LEU A 199 0.96 43.07 7.12
C LEU A 199 1.28 44.54 6.80
N GLY A 200 0.49 45.19 5.95
CA GLY A 200 0.58 46.64 5.77
C GLY A 200 0.25 47.20 4.39
N THR A 201 0.03 46.38 3.36
CA THR A 201 -0.33 46.87 2.03
C THR A 201 -1.54 46.14 1.48
N PRO A 202 -2.61 46.83 1.05
CA PRO A 202 -3.62 46.25 0.17
C PRO A 202 -3.02 46.19 -1.25
N GLN A 203 -1.89 45.51 -1.40
CA GLN A 203 -1.40 45.16 -2.71
C GLN A 203 -2.08 43.84 -3.07
N MET A 204 -2.96 43.91 -4.07
CA MET A 204 -3.30 42.72 -4.85
C MET A 204 -1.97 42.04 -5.18
N ILE A 205 -1.79 40.80 -4.73
CA ILE A 205 -0.65 39.98 -5.14
C ILE A 205 -0.62 40.09 -6.66
N GLU A 206 0.45 40.68 -7.21
CA GLU A 206 0.67 40.88 -8.63
C GLU A 206 0.90 39.49 -9.23
N CYS A 207 -0.19 38.76 -9.40
CA CYS A 207 -0.21 37.37 -9.75
C CYS A 207 -0.27 37.31 -11.27
N SER A 208 0.89 37.05 -11.87
CA SER A 208 1.15 36.72 -13.28
C SER A 208 -0.13 36.43 -14.07
N THR A 209 -0.68 37.44 -14.75
CA THR A 209 -1.69 37.41 -15.85
C THR A 209 -2.97 36.57 -15.72
N ALA A 210 -3.10 35.62 -14.79
CA ALA A 210 -4.22 34.71 -14.63
C ALA A 210 -5.31 35.25 -13.67
N SER A 211 -4.97 36.23 -12.82
CA SER A 211 -5.88 36.81 -11.82
C SER A 211 -7.02 37.63 -12.44
N PHE A 212 -6.79 38.28 -13.59
CA PHE A 212 -7.84 39.01 -14.31
C PHE A 212 -8.76 38.05 -15.10
N GLU A 213 -8.21 36.97 -15.69
CA GLU A 213 -9.01 35.91 -16.31
C GLU A 213 -9.90 35.17 -15.29
N LEU A 214 -9.39 34.95 -14.07
CA LEU A 214 -10.10 34.39 -12.92
C LEU A 214 -11.29 35.23 -12.43
N LEU A 215 -11.24 36.55 -12.62
CA LEU A 215 -12.36 37.45 -12.34
C LEU A 215 -13.36 37.51 -13.51
N THR A 216 -12.92 37.23 -14.74
CA THR A 216 -13.78 37.23 -15.95
C THR A 216 -14.43 35.89 -16.28
N THR A 217 -14.01 34.78 -15.64
CA THR A 217 -14.66 33.47 -15.78
C THR A 217 -16.01 33.47 -15.07
N ASN A 218 -17.04 33.91 -15.79
CA ASN A 218 -18.47 33.88 -15.50
C ASN A 218 -18.87 33.54 -14.03
N PRO A 219 -19.31 34.53 -13.24
CA PRO A 219 -19.84 34.30 -11.88
C PRO A 219 -21.21 33.58 -11.87
N SER A 220 -21.69 33.08 -13.01
CA SER A 220 -23.09 32.67 -13.22
C SER A 220 -23.49 31.35 -12.57
N LEU A 221 -22.56 30.59 -11.99
CA LEU A 221 -22.87 29.43 -11.14
C LEU A 221 -22.25 29.64 -9.75
N SER A 222 -22.81 30.59 -9.02
CA SER A 222 -22.59 30.78 -7.59
C SER A 222 -23.00 29.53 -6.81
N GLY A 223 -22.09 29.01 -5.98
CA GLY A 223 -22.42 28.01 -4.96
C GLY A 223 -22.75 26.58 -5.44
N PRO A 224 -23.47 25.79 -4.62
CA PRO A 224 -23.72 24.34 -4.74
C PRO A 224 -24.44 23.87 -6.02
N GLN A 225 -24.70 24.77 -6.97
CA GLN A 225 -25.30 24.42 -8.26
C GLN A 225 -24.30 23.87 -9.29
N ARG A 226 -22.98 24.02 -9.06
CA ARG A 226 -21.91 23.52 -9.94
C ARG A 226 -21.73 21.99 -9.90
N TYR A 227 -22.16 21.35 -8.81
CA TYR A 227 -22.11 19.89 -8.65
C TYR A 227 -23.52 19.28 -8.68
N HIS A 228 -23.63 18.08 -9.26
CA HIS A 228 -24.78 17.23 -9.07
C HIS A 228 -24.84 16.74 -7.61
N ASN A 229 -26.07 16.51 -7.15
CA ASN A 229 -26.31 15.92 -5.84
C ASN A 229 -25.59 14.54 -5.75
N PRO A 230 -24.98 14.17 -4.61
CA PRO A 230 -24.44 12.83 -4.39
C PRO A 230 -25.40 11.66 -4.67
N SER A 231 -26.71 11.89 -4.78
CA SER A 231 -27.68 10.89 -5.27
C SER A 231 -27.64 10.63 -6.78
N PHE A 232 -26.79 11.34 -7.53
CA PHE A 232 -26.63 11.16 -8.98
C PHE A 232 -26.18 9.72 -9.30
N TRP A 233 -26.81 9.11 -10.31
CA TRP A 233 -26.62 7.69 -10.63
C TRP A 233 -25.15 7.33 -10.91
N GLY A 234 -24.40 8.19 -11.61
CA GLY A 234 -22.97 7.97 -11.86
C GLY A 234 -22.13 7.96 -10.58
N SER A 235 -22.42 8.86 -9.64
CA SER A 235 -21.77 8.88 -8.31
C SER A 235 -22.14 7.65 -7.50
N ARG A 236 -23.42 7.23 -7.52
CA ARG A 236 -23.87 6.02 -6.83
C ARG A 236 -23.20 4.75 -7.37
N ILE A 237 -23.08 4.60 -8.68
CA ILE A 237 -22.37 3.47 -9.30
C ILE A 237 -20.92 3.47 -8.87
N PHE A 238 -20.24 4.62 -8.97
CA PHE A 238 -18.83 4.72 -8.58
C PHE A 238 -18.63 4.36 -7.11
N ARG A 239 -19.46 4.90 -6.20
CA ARG A 239 -19.40 4.60 -4.76
C ARG A 239 -19.61 3.11 -4.49
N VAL A 240 -20.58 2.47 -5.15
CA VAL A 240 -20.83 1.03 -5.02
C VAL A 240 -19.65 0.23 -5.56
N ALA A 241 -19.13 0.56 -6.74
CA ALA A 241 -17.98 -0.11 -7.33
C ALA A 241 -16.73 0.01 -6.45
N TYR A 242 -16.49 1.19 -5.87
CA TYR A 242 -15.35 1.42 -4.97
C TYR A 242 -15.45 0.62 -3.68
N VAL A 243 -16.66 0.55 -3.08
CA VAL A 243 -16.93 -0.29 -1.91
C VAL A 243 -16.80 -1.78 -2.25
N LEU A 244 -17.28 -2.22 -3.41
CA LEU A 244 -17.12 -3.59 -3.89
C LEU A 244 -15.64 -3.95 -4.08
N ALA A 245 -14.82 -3.04 -4.59
CA ALA A 245 -13.37 -3.25 -4.70
C ALA A 245 -12.71 -3.42 -3.32
N GLN A 246 -13.12 -2.66 -2.31
CA GLN A 246 -12.66 -2.87 -0.93
C GLN A 246 -13.13 -4.21 -0.37
N PHE A 247 -14.37 -4.62 -0.61
CA PHE A 247 -14.85 -5.95 -0.22
C PHE A 247 -14.10 -7.08 -0.93
N ALA A 248 -13.69 -6.89 -2.19
CA ALA A 248 -12.86 -7.86 -2.89
C ALA A 248 -11.47 -8.00 -2.23
N LEU A 249 -10.88 -6.89 -1.76
CA LEU A 249 -9.63 -6.93 -0.99
C LEU A 249 -9.82 -7.62 0.37
N ILE A 250 -10.95 -7.41 1.05
CA ILE A 250 -11.29 -8.13 2.29
C ILE A 250 -11.45 -9.62 2.00
N ALA A 251 -12.19 -9.99 0.95
CA ALA A 251 -12.38 -11.38 0.55
C ALA A 251 -11.05 -12.06 0.21
N LEU A 252 -10.16 -11.36 -0.49
CA LEU A 252 -8.80 -11.83 -0.78
C LEU A 252 -7.99 -12.00 0.51
N ALA A 253 -8.04 -11.05 1.46
CA ALA A 253 -7.34 -11.19 2.74
C ALA A 253 -7.90 -12.36 3.57
N LEU A 254 -9.23 -12.53 3.59
CA LEU A 254 -9.90 -13.62 4.28
C LEU A 254 -9.64 -14.97 3.64
N SER A 255 -9.40 -15.07 2.32
CA SER A 255 -9.05 -16.34 1.69
C SER A 255 -7.69 -16.89 2.13
N PHE A 256 -6.79 -16.04 2.64
CA PHE A 256 -5.56 -16.49 3.30
C PHE A 256 -5.79 -16.97 4.74
N VAL A 257 -6.95 -16.70 5.34
CA VAL A 257 -7.30 -17.18 6.70
C VAL A 257 -8.24 -18.39 6.62
N VAL A 258 -9.19 -18.38 5.68
CA VAL A 258 -10.21 -19.41 5.49
C VAL A 258 -9.77 -20.35 4.38
N THR A 259 -9.35 -21.55 4.76
CA THR A 259 -8.78 -22.56 3.85
C THR A 259 -9.91 -23.40 3.23
N ASN A 260 -10.16 -23.27 1.93
CA ASN A 260 -11.29 -23.93 1.24
C ASN A 260 -11.04 -25.39 0.78
N GLY A 261 -9.95 -26.05 1.19
CA GLY A 261 -9.47 -27.26 0.50
C GLY A 261 -9.06 -28.48 1.34
N GLY A 262 -9.48 -28.63 2.59
CA GLY A 262 -9.07 -29.79 3.41
C GLY A 262 -7.61 -29.76 3.94
N HIS A 263 -6.73 -28.93 3.36
CA HIS A 263 -5.31 -28.84 3.70
C HIS A 263 -5.03 -27.98 4.95
N SER A 264 -4.10 -28.43 5.79
CA SER A 264 -3.57 -27.63 6.90
C SER A 264 -2.47 -26.71 6.37
N TYR A 265 -2.60 -25.41 6.59
CA TYR A 265 -1.60 -24.42 6.17
C TYR A 265 -0.70 -24.06 7.36
N PHE A 266 0.60 -23.97 7.07
CA PHE A 266 1.61 -23.53 8.02
C PHE A 266 1.97 -22.07 7.70
N TYR A 267 1.68 -21.17 8.64
CA TYR A 267 2.09 -19.77 8.55
C TYR A 267 3.20 -19.47 9.53
N THR A 268 4.15 -18.66 9.10
CA THR A 268 5.09 -17.99 10.01
C THR A 268 4.36 -16.91 10.80
N PHE A 269 4.92 -16.53 11.95
CA PHE A 269 4.30 -15.53 12.81
C PHE A 269 4.22 -14.17 12.09
N THR A 270 5.24 -13.81 11.31
CA THR A 270 5.26 -12.61 10.46
C THR A 270 4.12 -12.61 9.45
N THR A 271 3.96 -13.67 8.67
CA THR A 271 2.89 -13.74 7.65
C THR A 271 1.51 -13.61 8.29
N PHE A 272 1.27 -14.29 9.42
CA PHE A 272 0.01 -14.17 10.15
C PHE A 272 -0.24 -12.74 10.66
N ALA A 273 0.76 -12.11 11.28
CA ALA A 273 0.66 -10.73 11.76
C ALA A 273 0.39 -9.73 10.62
N VAL A 274 1.03 -9.93 9.47
CA VAL A 274 0.82 -9.13 8.25
C VAL A 274 -0.62 -9.26 7.76
N ILE A 275 -1.16 -10.48 7.67
CA ILE A 275 -2.56 -10.71 7.25
C ILE A 275 -3.53 -9.98 8.19
N LEU A 276 -3.34 -10.10 9.50
CA LEU A 276 -4.19 -9.43 10.48
C LEU A 276 -4.13 -7.90 10.37
N PHE A 277 -2.93 -7.34 10.16
CA PHE A 277 -2.74 -5.90 9.99
C PHE A 277 -3.49 -5.37 8.76
N TYR A 278 -3.33 -6.01 7.60
CA TYR A 278 -4.04 -5.57 6.39
C TYR A 278 -5.54 -5.80 6.49
N LEU A 279 -5.98 -6.89 7.10
CA LEU A 279 -7.40 -7.13 7.36
C LEU A 279 -7.97 -6.00 8.22
N PHE A 280 -7.26 -5.59 9.28
CA PHE A 280 -7.66 -4.47 10.13
C PHE A 280 -7.75 -3.16 9.35
N VAL A 281 -6.72 -2.79 8.57
CA VAL A 281 -6.68 -1.54 7.78
C VAL A 281 -7.78 -1.51 6.72
N VAL A 282 -7.97 -2.60 5.96
CA VAL A 282 -8.98 -2.65 4.89
C VAL A 282 -10.39 -2.67 5.48
N CYS A 283 -10.65 -3.44 6.54
CA CYS A 283 -11.95 -3.44 7.21
C CYS A 283 -12.29 -2.07 7.79
N ALA A 284 -11.34 -1.41 8.47
CA ALA A 284 -11.55 -0.05 8.97
C ALA A 284 -11.83 0.92 7.81
N SER A 285 -11.08 0.82 6.71
CA SER A 285 -11.30 1.65 5.51
C SER A 285 -12.68 1.42 4.88
N ALA A 286 -13.14 0.17 4.80
CA ALA A 286 -14.45 -0.19 4.27
C ALA A 286 -15.58 0.33 5.17
N LEU A 287 -15.46 0.18 6.49
CA LEU A 287 -16.43 0.71 7.46
C LEU A 287 -16.55 2.23 7.34
N MET A 288 -15.43 2.94 7.27
CA MET A 288 -15.42 4.40 7.10
C MET A 288 -16.02 4.80 5.76
N THR A 289 -15.67 4.10 4.69
CA THR A 289 -16.24 4.35 3.36
C THR A 289 -17.75 4.15 3.37
N ILE A 290 -18.26 3.04 3.89
CA ILE A 290 -19.70 2.74 3.97
C ILE A 290 -20.43 3.79 4.80
N TRP A 291 -19.89 4.14 5.97
CA TRP A 291 -20.50 5.12 6.86
C TRP A 291 -20.61 6.51 6.22
N TYR A 292 -19.52 7.01 5.65
CA TYR A 292 -19.50 8.36 5.10
C TYR A 292 -20.02 8.47 3.66
N PHE A 293 -19.86 7.46 2.80
CA PHE A 293 -20.44 7.46 1.45
C PHE A 293 -21.92 7.11 1.44
N GLY A 294 -22.33 6.15 2.28
CA GLY A 294 -23.68 5.62 2.32
C GLY A 294 -24.60 6.43 3.22
N ILE A 295 -24.27 6.51 4.51
CA ILE A 295 -25.18 7.05 5.54
C ILE A 295 -25.11 8.58 5.58
N LYS A 296 -23.90 9.14 5.74
CA LYS A 296 -23.73 10.60 5.86
C LYS A 296 -23.66 11.34 4.52
N SER A 297 -23.41 10.63 3.43
CA SER A 297 -23.25 11.19 2.07
C SER A 297 -22.31 12.42 2.03
N SER A 298 -21.12 12.25 2.60
CA SER A 298 -20.11 13.31 2.68
C SER A 298 -19.69 13.80 1.28
N ARG A 299 -19.35 15.09 1.20
CA ARG A 299 -18.87 15.78 -0.01
C ARG A 299 -17.42 16.26 0.11
N SER A 300 -16.80 16.05 1.26
CA SER A 300 -15.44 16.52 1.55
C SER A 300 -14.38 15.53 1.04
N THR A 301 -13.35 16.05 0.38
CA THR A 301 -12.14 15.28 0.00
C THR A 301 -11.30 14.87 1.21
N VAL A 302 -11.46 15.59 2.32
CA VAL A 302 -10.87 15.24 3.61
C VAL A 302 -11.86 14.39 4.40
N LEU A 303 -11.34 13.39 5.11
CA LEU A 303 -12.16 12.56 5.98
C LEU A 303 -12.78 13.42 7.10
N PRO A 304 -14.11 13.48 7.27
CA PRO A 304 -14.73 14.43 8.20
C PRO A 304 -14.36 14.26 9.68
N CYS A 305 -13.84 13.09 10.05
CA CYS A 305 -13.40 12.78 11.41
C CYS A 305 -11.88 12.81 11.58
N ILE A 306 -11.13 13.34 10.61
CA ILE A 306 -9.66 13.30 10.63
C ILE A 306 -9.07 13.96 11.89
N SER A 307 -9.71 15.02 12.39
CA SER A 307 -9.30 15.74 13.60
C SER A 307 -9.85 15.14 14.90
N SER A 308 -10.70 14.11 14.81
CA SER A 308 -11.29 13.43 15.97
C SER A 308 -10.24 12.65 16.76
N VAL A 309 -10.37 12.64 18.09
CA VAL A 309 -9.48 11.88 19.01
C VAL A 309 -9.46 10.39 18.65
N TRP A 310 -10.61 9.82 18.28
CA TRP A 310 -10.70 8.41 17.89
C TRP A 310 -9.93 8.11 16.61
N TYR A 311 -9.95 9.02 15.63
CA TYR A 311 -9.21 8.84 14.38
C TYR A 311 -7.70 9.01 14.57
N LYS A 312 -7.30 9.94 15.45
CA LYS A 312 -5.90 10.10 15.87
C LYS A 312 -5.38 8.86 16.58
N PHE A 313 -6.17 8.28 17.50
CA PHE A 313 -5.82 7.02 18.16
C PHE A 313 -5.72 5.87 17.16
N TYR A 314 -6.68 5.73 16.25
CA TYR A 314 -6.63 4.75 15.15
C TYR A 314 -5.37 4.92 14.30
N THR A 315 -5.02 6.15 13.92
CA THR A 315 -3.81 6.42 13.13
C THR A 315 -2.54 6.04 13.91
N GLY A 316 -2.46 6.41 15.19
CA GLY A 316 -1.35 6.01 16.06
C GLY A 316 -1.23 4.50 16.18
N LEU A 317 -2.35 3.79 16.30
CA LEU A 317 -2.40 2.33 16.34
C LEU A 317 -1.90 1.71 15.03
N VAL A 318 -2.38 2.18 13.87
CA VAL A 318 -1.93 1.68 12.56
C VAL A 318 -0.43 1.88 12.36
N LEU A 319 0.09 3.07 12.69
CA LEU A 319 1.53 3.35 12.60
C LEU A 319 2.34 2.50 13.58
N GLY A 320 1.87 2.36 14.82
CA GLY A 320 2.50 1.52 15.84
C GLY A 320 2.53 0.04 15.43
N CYS A 321 1.43 -0.49 14.89
CA CYS A 321 1.37 -1.83 14.34
C CYS A 321 2.32 -2.01 13.15
N GLY A 322 2.43 -1.01 12.27
CA GLY A 322 3.39 -1.03 11.16
C GLY A 322 4.84 -1.14 11.65
N ILE A 323 5.22 -0.38 12.69
CA ILE A 323 6.55 -0.46 13.31
C ILE A 323 6.76 -1.83 13.97
N ALA A 324 5.76 -2.33 14.71
CA ALA A 324 5.84 -3.65 15.34
C ALA A 324 6.02 -4.77 14.31
N LEU A 325 5.34 -4.69 13.15
CA LEU A 325 5.53 -5.63 12.05
C LEU A 325 6.95 -5.62 11.50
N ILE A 326 7.56 -4.43 11.33
CA ILE A 326 8.97 -4.34 10.90
C ILE A 326 9.86 -5.08 11.90
N VAL A 327 9.67 -4.84 13.21
CA VAL A 327 10.49 -5.49 14.26
C VAL A 327 10.32 -7.01 14.24
N ILE A 328 9.07 -7.48 14.20
CA ILE A 328 8.75 -8.92 14.14
C ILE A 328 9.38 -9.56 12.91
N ALA A 329 9.20 -8.93 11.74
CA ALA A 329 9.74 -9.43 10.49
C ALA A 329 11.28 -9.45 10.53
N CYS A 330 11.92 -8.43 11.10
CA CYS A 330 13.38 -8.38 11.24
C CYS A 330 13.91 -9.52 12.12
N ILE A 331 13.19 -9.91 13.17
CA ILE A 331 13.56 -11.03 14.06
C ILE A 331 13.48 -12.38 13.32
N GLU A 332 12.42 -12.57 12.52
CA GLU A 332 12.14 -13.86 11.87
C GLU A 332 12.81 -14.02 10.50
N THR A 333 13.23 -12.91 9.86
CA THR A 333 13.86 -12.94 8.55
C THR A 333 15.26 -13.53 8.61
N ARG A 334 15.52 -14.44 7.67
CA ARG A 334 16.85 -14.98 7.38
C ARG A 334 17.19 -14.88 5.91
N LYS A 335 18.48 -14.97 5.61
CA LYS A 335 18.99 -15.11 4.24
C LYS A 335 19.03 -16.59 3.85
N THR A 336 18.46 -16.93 2.70
CA THR A 336 18.51 -18.27 2.11
C THR A 336 19.81 -18.47 1.33
N PRO A 337 20.21 -19.73 1.03
CA PRO A 337 21.40 -20.01 0.20
C PRO A 337 21.31 -19.40 -1.22
N CYS A 338 20.11 -19.24 -1.77
CA CYS A 338 19.96 -18.54 -3.05
C CYS A 338 20.07 -17.00 -2.95
N GLY A 339 20.40 -16.47 -1.76
CA GLY A 339 20.55 -15.04 -1.52
C GLY A 339 19.24 -14.26 -1.37
N LYS A 340 18.10 -14.94 -1.26
CA LYS A 340 16.78 -14.33 -1.03
C LYS A 340 16.44 -14.29 0.45
N PHE A 341 15.43 -13.51 0.83
CA PHE A 341 15.00 -13.37 2.22
C PHE A 341 13.69 -14.13 2.46
N THR A 342 13.59 -14.78 3.62
CA THR A 342 12.41 -15.57 3.99
C THR A 342 12.26 -15.59 5.50
N SER A 343 11.02 -15.71 5.99
CA SER A 343 10.75 -16.01 7.41
C SER A 343 10.68 -17.53 7.69
N GLY A 344 10.65 -18.36 6.64
CA GLY A 344 10.46 -19.81 6.76
C GLY A 344 11.68 -20.54 7.30
N THR A 345 11.48 -21.40 8.30
CA THR A 345 12.55 -22.23 8.89
C THR A 345 12.86 -23.46 8.03
N GLY A 346 14.12 -23.89 8.07
CA GLY A 346 14.56 -25.17 7.51
C GLY A 346 14.42 -25.30 6.00
N TRP A 347 14.53 -26.54 5.51
CA TRP A 347 14.62 -26.83 4.08
C TRP A 347 13.37 -26.38 3.30
N GLN A 348 12.19 -26.46 3.91
CA GLN A 348 10.92 -26.11 3.26
C GLN A 348 10.85 -24.63 2.90
N GLY A 349 11.31 -23.75 3.80
CA GLY A 349 11.42 -22.32 3.54
C GLY A 349 12.40 -22.03 2.40
N ASP A 350 13.55 -22.69 2.39
CA ASP A 350 14.56 -22.53 1.33
C ASP A 350 14.04 -23.02 -0.03
N ALA A 351 13.41 -24.19 -0.05
CA ALA A 351 12.80 -24.79 -1.22
C ALA A 351 11.78 -23.86 -1.88
N VAL A 352 10.82 -23.33 -1.12
CA VAL A 352 9.76 -22.47 -1.65
C VAL A 352 10.31 -21.13 -2.13
N THR A 353 11.24 -20.52 -1.38
CA THR A 353 11.83 -19.23 -1.74
C THR A 353 12.78 -19.33 -2.94
N CYS A 354 13.57 -20.40 -3.02
CA CYS A 354 14.62 -20.56 -4.03
C CYS A 354 14.15 -21.25 -5.32
N MET A 355 13.17 -22.15 -5.29
CA MET A 355 12.65 -22.82 -6.51
C MET A 355 11.75 -21.93 -7.37
N GLY A 356 11.35 -20.74 -6.89
CA GLY A 356 10.41 -19.86 -7.59
C GLY A 356 10.95 -19.02 -8.75
N SER A 357 12.23 -19.10 -9.06
CA SER A 357 12.82 -18.40 -10.19
C SER A 357 13.99 -19.21 -10.72
N SER A 358 14.05 -19.44 -12.03
CA SER A 358 15.16 -20.12 -12.71
C SER A 358 16.52 -19.64 -12.21
N PHE A 359 17.16 -20.42 -11.33
CA PHE A 359 18.53 -20.17 -10.87
C PHE A 359 19.42 -21.37 -11.23
N ASP A 360 20.56 -21.05 -11.83
CA ASP A 360 21.65 -21.96 -12.20
C ASP A 360 22.69 -22.16 -11.08
N LYS A 361 22.49 -21.58 -9.88
CA LYS A 361 23.51 -21.61 -8.81
C LYS A 361 23.22 -22.65 -7.73
N THR A 362 24.15 -23.57 -7.63
CA THR A 362 24.33 -24.51 -6.52
C THR A 362 24.97 -23.80 -5.34
N GLU A 363 24.31 -23.81 -4.18
CA GLU A 363 25.01 -23.68 -2.89
C GLU A 363 24.79 -24.95 -2.08
N MET A 364 25.90 -25.51 -1.57
CA MET A 364 25.92 -26.67 -0.69
C MET A 364 25.92 -26.18 0.76
N ARG A 365 24.94 -26.61 1.56
CA ARG A 365 24.96 -26.41 3.01
C ARG A 365 25.04 -27.77 3.71
N ALA A 366 26.04 -27.92 4.56
CA ALA A 366 26.13 -29.05 5.48
C ALA A 366 25.24 -28.75 6.69
N VAL A 367 24.24 -29.58 6.93
CA VAL A 367 23.45 -29.56 8.16
C VAL A 367 23.82 -30.81 8.95
N VAL A 368 24.24 -30.62 10.20
CA VAL A 368 24.45 -31.73 11.14
C VAL A 368 23.10 -32.05 11.75
N ASP A 369 22.51 -33.19 11.37
CA ASP A 369 21.20 -33.58 11.89
C ASP A 369 21.35 -34.13 13.32
N GLY A 370 20.69 -33.49 14.28
CA GLY A 370 20.87 -33.72 15.72
C GLY A 370 20.56 -35.12 16.30
N PRO A 371 19.88 -36.08 15.62
CA PRO A 371 19.72 -37.44 16.14
C PRO A 371 20.62 -38.50 15.48
N TYR A 372 21.23 -38.21 14.34
CA TYR A 372 22.15 -39.11 13.64
C TYR A 372 23.42 -38.33 13.34
N ASN A 373 24.53 -38.69 13.97
CA ASN A 373 25.83 -38.03 13.88
C ASN A 373 26.38 -38.03 12.43
N GLY A 374 25.77 -37.25 11.54
CA GLY A 374 25.97 -37.30 10.11
C GLY A 374 25.70 -35.93 9.49
N THR A 375 26.50 -35.61 8.47
CA THR A 375 26.36 -34.37 7.71
C THR A 375 25.46 -34.63 6.51
N ALA A 376 24.28 -34.00 6.50
CA ALA A 376 23.43 -33.96 5.33
C ALA A 376 23.85 -32.77 4.44
N TRP A 377 24.12 -33.07 3.17
CA TRP A 377 24.43 -32.07 2.15
C TRP A 377 23.19 -31.82 1.31
N HIS A 378 22.72 -30.58 1.29
CA HIS A 378 21.64 -30.16 0.39
C HIS A 378 22.22 -29.29 -0.72
N GLY A 379 22.09 -29.76 -1.96
CA GLY A 379 22.41 -29.00 -3.18
C GLY A 379 21.15 -28.75 -4.01
N PHE A 380 20.92 -27.50 -4.40
CA PHE A 380 19.82 -27.10 -5.28
C PHE A 380 20.35 -26.95 -6.71
N MET A 381 19.87 -27.77 -7.65
CA MET A 381 20.14 -27.62 -9.09
C MET A 381 18.85 -27.67 -9.90
N HIS A 382 18.67 -26.71 -10.81
CA HIS A 382 17.70 -26.84 -11.89
C HIS A 382 18.44 -27.33 -13.14
N ALA A 383 18.57 -28.64 -13.31
CA ALA A 383 19.04 -29.17 -14.60
C ALA A 383 17.93 -28.93 -15.64
N LYS A 384 18.27 -28.30 -16.78
CA LYS A 384 17.32 -28.16 -17.91
C LYS A 384 16.63 -29.51 -18.15
N ASN A 385 15.31 -29.54 -17.97
CA ASN A 385 14.37 -30.68 -18.04
C ASN A 385 14.19 -31.61 -16.82
N SER A 386 14.75 -31.32 -15.64
CA SER A 386 14.35 -32.03 -14.41
C SER A 386 14.66 -31.20 -13.15
N SER A 387 13.62 -30.87 -12.38
CA SER A 387 13.76 -30.37 -11.02
C SER A 387 14.13 -31.53 -10.10
N PHE A 388 15.41 -31.71 -9.78
CA PHE A 388 15.82 -32.65 -8.73
C PHE A 388 16.59 -31.91 -7.64
N VAL A 389 16.31 -32.25 -6.39
CA VAL A 389 17.12 -31.87 -5.24
C VAL A 389 18.17 -32.96 -5.09
N GLN A 390 19.45 -32.60 -5.23
CA GLN A 390 20.53 -33.54 -4.91
C GLN A 390 20.79 -33.43 -3.41
N ALA A 391 20.17 -34.34 -2.66
CA ALA A 391 20.50 -34.56 -1.26
C ALA A 391 21.47 -35.74 -1.17
N GLU A 392 22.64 -35.49 -0.60
CA GLU A 392 23.67 -36.49 -0.35
C GLU A 392 23.90 -36.56 1.15
N TYR A 393 23.63 -37.72 1.75
CA TYR A 393 23.96 -37.97 3.14
C TYR A 393 25.29 -38.71 3.20
N VAL A 394 26.23 -38.18 3.99
CA VAL A 394 27.52 -38.82 4.25
C VAL A 394 27.59 -39.13 5.74
N ASP A 395 27.66 -40.41 6.07
CA ASP A 395 27.87 -40.86 7.45
C ASP A 395 29.35 -40.76 7.86
N GLU A 396 29.64 -40.96 9.15
CA GLU A 396 31.02 -40.98 9.68
C GLU A 396 31.92 -42.06 9.03
N HIS A 397 31.35 -43.05 8.35
CA HIS A 397 32.05 -44.14 7.66
C HIS A 397 32.21 -43.87 6.15
N HIS A 398 31.94 -42.65 5.68
CA HIS A 398 31.99 -42.24 4.27
C HIS A 398 31.03 -43.00 3.35
N ASN A 399 29.95 -43.57 3.88
CA ASN A 399 28.89 -44.12 3.04
C ASN A 399 28.06 -42.96 2.49
N SER A 400 28.05 -42.82 1.16
CA SER A 400 27.23 -41.82 0.47
C SER A 400 25.89 -42.42 0.05
N PHE A 401 24.81 -41.81 0.54
CA PHE A 401 23.45 -42.15 0.10
C PHE A 401 22.95 -41.05 -0.82
N ASN A 402 22.73 -41.42 -2.08
CA ASN A 402 22.27 -40.52 -3.11
C ASN A 402 20.74 -40.54 -3.19
N PHE A 403 20.10 -39.47 -2.74
CA PHE A 403 18.63 -39.32 -2.75
C PHE A 403 18.09 -38.60 -3.99
N THR A 404 18.94 -38.34 -5.00
CA THR A 404 18.67 -37.47 -6.17
C THR A 404 17.49 -37.94 -7.06
N ARG A 405 16.92 -39.12 -6.79
CA ARG A 405 15.75 -39.67 -7.51
C ARG A 405 14.67 -40.24 -6.60
N MET A 406 14.75 -40.02 -5.29
CA MET A 406 13.66 -40.45 -4.41
C MET A 406 12.53 -39.42 -4.52
N CYS A 407 11.37 -39.86 -4.98
CA CYS A 407 10.13 -39.13 -4.76
C CYS A 407 9.90 -39.11 -3.25
N PHE A 408 10.31 -38.05 -2.58
CA PHE A 408 9.84 -37.79 -1.23
C PHE A 408 8.37 -37.44 -1.35
N SER A 409 7.53 -38.47 -1.23
CA SER A 409 6.18 -38.30 -0.70
C SER A 409 6.30 -37.33 0.46
N SER A 410 5.54 -36.24 0.44
CA SER A 410 5.39 -35.38 1.60
C SER A 410 5.29 -36.26 2.85
N MET A 411 5.99 -35.91 3.93
CA MET A 411 5.76 -36.54 5.25
C MET A 411 4.37 -36.19 5.82
N TYR A 412 3.33 -36.15 4.99
CA TYR A 412 1.95 -36.36 5.39
C TYR A 412 1.69 -37.87 5.29
N GLY A 413 2.14 -38.57 6.33
CA GLY A 413 2.06 -40.01 6.42
C GLY A 413 2.73 -40.53 7.68
N ILE A 414 2.40 -39.94 8.83
CA ILE A 414 2.10 -40.52 10.15
C ILE A 414 1.71 -39.37 11.08
#